data_AF-A0A7C1RJS3-F1
#
_entry.id   AF-A0A7C1RJS3-F1
#
_cell.length_a   1.000
_cell.length_b   1.000
_cell.length_c   1.000
_cell.angle_alpha   90.00
_cell.angle_beta   90.00
_cell.angle_gamma   90.00
#
_symmetry.space_group_name_H-M   'P 1'
#
loop_
_entity.id
_entity.type
_entity.pdbx_description
1 polymer ?
#
loop_
_entity_poly.entity_id
_entity_poly.type
_entity_poly.pdbx_seq_one_letter_code
_entity_poly.pdbx_strand_id
1 'polypeptide(L)'
;MSHKIKLHVFEGPLDLLLYLIKKDEINIYDIPITQVTEQYMKYLDLMELLDLDIAGEFLVIAASLVHIKSKMLLPRDPQEEEEEIEDPRTDLVEKLLEYKRFKEVAEDLRSREQFKQTLFTRKPEIKEKDPNEVYFETSLFELISAFSNALKDIPKDVFYEVIKDEFTVDEKIHDILHSLFKKSKLKLSELFEKAKNNLEMIATFLAILELIKIKEVKIMQKALFDEIEIMRNEDNIIPVSSAQAQELDR
;
A
#
# COMPACT_ATOMS: atom_id res chain seq x y z
N MET A 1 -16.19 6.19 24.70
CA MET A 1 -16.71 5.00 23.99
C MET A 1 -16.17 5.06 22.57
N SER A 2 -15.07 4.37 22.31
CA SER A 2 -14.44 4.29 20.99
C SER A 2 -15.15 3.18 20.20
N HIS A 3 -16.08 3.55 19.32
CA HIS A 3 -16.59 2.62 18.34
C HIS A 3 -15.54 2.48 17.24
N LYS A 4 -14.90 1.31 17.14
CA LYS A 4 -14.12 0.90 15.98
C LYS A 4 -15.10 0.80 14.80
N ILE A 5 -15.23 1.88 14.03
CA ILE A 5 -15.92 1.85 12.74
C ILE A 5 -14.99 1.06 11.81
N LYS A 6 -15.26 -0.23 11.65
CA LYS A 6 -14.66 -1.01 10.55
C LYS A 6 -15.39 -0.59 9.28
N LEU A 7 -14.79 0.32 8.50
CA LEU A 7 -15.24 0.50 7.12
C LEU A 7 -14.95 -0.79 6.37
N HIS A 8 -15.97 -1.31 5.70
CA HIS A 8 -15.76 -2.33 4.68
C HIS A 8 -14.97 -1.66 3.54
N VAL A 9 -13.90 -2.31 3.09
CA VAL A 9 -13.22 -1.91 1.85
C VAL A 9 -14.20 -2.26 0.72
N PHE A 10 -14.80 -1.24 0.12
CA PHE A 10 -15.69 -1.40 -1.03
C PHE A 10 -14.86 -1.32 -2.31
N GLU A 11 -15.22 -2.12 -3.31
CA GLU A 11 -14.54 -2.15 -4.62
C GLU A 11 -15.01 -1.02 -5.56
N GLY A 12 -15.67 0.02 -5.00
CA GLY A 12 -16.18 1.18 -5.74
C GLY A 12 -17.55 1.68 -5.26
N PRO A 13 -18.08 2.76 -5.88
CA PRO A 13 -19.28 3.45 -5.41
C PRO A 13 -20.58 2.67 -5.68
N LEU A 14 -20.65 1.89 -6.76
CA LEU A 14 -21.79 1.01 -7.03
C LEU A 14 -21.90 -0.12 -6.01
N ASP A 15 -20.75 -0.60 -5.51
CA ASP A 15 -20.71 -1.64 -4.49
C ASP A 15 -21.26 -1.13 -3.15
N LEU A 16 -20.87 0.10 -2.78
CA LEU A 16 -21.43 0.79 -1.62
C LEU A 16 -22.95 0.95 -1.76
N LEU A 17 -23.45 1.38 -2.92
CA LEU A 17 -24.89 1.52 -3.15
C LEU A 17 -25.63 0.19 -3.03
N LEU A 18 -25.12 -0.89 -3.62
CA LEU A 18 -25.69 -2.22 -3.47
C LEU A 18 -25.70 -2.69 -2.02
N TYR A 19 -24.64 -2.39 -1.27
CA TYR A 19 -24.59 -2.66 0.15
C TYR A 19 -25.69 -1.91 0.92
N LEU A 20 -25.86 -0.60 0.68
CA LEU A 20 -26.89 0.21 1.33
C LEU A 20 -28.30 -0.29 1.00
N ILE A 21 -28.58 -0.59 -0.27
CA ILE A 21 -29.86 -1.16 -0.73
C ILE A 21 -30.14 -2.49 -0.04
N LYS A 22 -29.14 -3.38 0.03
CA LYS A 22 -29.28 -4.69 0.66
C LYS A 22 -29.44 -4.59 2.18
N LYS A 23 -28.75 -3.66 2.83
CA LYS A 23 -28.79 -3.45 4.28
C LYS A 23 -30.17 -2.99 4.77
N ASP A 24 -30.82 -2.13 3.98
CA ASP A 24 -32.13 -1.57 4.30
C ASP A 24 -33.30 -2.35 3.67
N GLU A 25 -33.02 -3.54 3.09
CA GLU A 25 -34.01 -4.39 2.40
C GLU A 25 -34.82 -3.65 1.32
N ILE A 26 -34.18 -2.69 0.66
CA ILE A 26 -34.77 -1.86 -0.37
C ILE A 26 -34.91 -2.65 -1.68
N ASN A 27 -36.02 -2.47 -2.38
CA ASN A 27 -36.17 -2.99 -3.73
C ASN A 27 -35.28 -2.19 -4.70
N ILE A 28 -34.40 -2.87 -5.42
CA ILE A 28 -33.50 -2.25 -6.40
C ILE A 28 -34.24 -1.56 -7.56
N TYR A 29 -35.48 -1.96 -7.86
CA TYR A 29 -36.32 -1.33 -8.89
C TYR A 29 -37.06 -0.08 -8.37
N ASP A 30 -37.17 0.08 -7.06
CA ASP A 30 -37.85 1.22 -6.44
C ASP A 30 -37.01 1.79 -5.29
N ILE A 31 -35.94 2.47 -5.68
CA ILE A 31 -34.96 3.00 -4.74
C ILE A 31 -35.49 4.32 -4.14
N PRO A 32 -35.62 4.45 -2.80
CA PRO A 32 -35.92 5.72 -2.15
C PRO A 32 -34.68 6.62 -2.19
N ILE A 33 -34.54 7.38 -3.29
CA ILE A 33 -33.35 8.20 -3.58
C ILE A 33 -33.00 9.13 -2.42
N THR A 34 -33.99 9.75 -1.78
CA THR A 34 -33.76 10.63 -0.62
C THR A 34 -32.98 9.95 0.49
N GLN A 35 -33.39 8.76 0.90
CA GLN A 35 -32.77 7.99 1.99
C GLN A 35 -31.39 7.46 1.57
N VAL A 36 -31.29 6.89 0.37
CA VAL A 36 -30.02 6.33 -0.12
C VAL A 36 -28.96 7.42 -0.30
N THR A 37 -29.34 8.59 -0.82
CA THR A 37 -28.43 9.73 -0.97
C THR A 37 -27.88 10.18 0.38
N GLU A 38 -28.72 10.32 1.40
CA GLU A 38 -28.27 10.73 2.74
C GLU A 38 -27.32 9.72 3.38
N GLN A 39 -27.56 8.43 3.18
CA GLN A 39 -26.66 7.39 3.68
C GLN A 39 -25.34 7.36 2.92
N TYR A 40 -25.40 7.52 1.60
CA TYR A 40 -24.23 7.57 0.74
C TYR A 40 -23.30 8.73 1.15
N MET A 41 -23.86 9.94 1.33
CA MET A 41 -23.09 11.11 1.77
C MET A 41 -22.45 10.89 3.15
N LYS A 42 -23.16 10.28 4.10
CA LYS A 42 -22.58 9.94 5.42
C LYS A 42 -21.37 9.00 5.30
N TYR A 43 -21.44 8.00 4.41
CA TYR A 43 -20.32 7.10 4.17
C TYR A 43 -19.16 7.80 3.45
N LEU A 44 -19.46 8.70 2.52
CA LEU A 44 -18.46 9.52 1.84
C LEU A 44 -17.71 10.42 2.83
N ASP A 45 -18.42 11.14 3.70
CA ASP A 45 -17.82 11.99 4.74
C ASP A 45 -16.90 11.18 5.67
N LEU A 46 -17.30 9.95 6.03
CA LEU A 46 -16.49 9.02 6.82
C LEU A 46 -15.23 8.56 6.08
N MET A 47 -15.31 8.38 4.76
CA MET A 47 -14.17 7.97 3.93
C MET A 47 -13.20 9.14 3.71
N GLU A 48 -13.69 10.35 3.41
CA GLU A 48 -12.86 11.54 3.23
C GLU A 48 -12.04 11.90 4.48
N LEU A 49 -12.58 11.63 5.67
CA LEU A 49 -11.85 11.81 6.94
C LEU A 49 -10.67 10.85 7.11
N LEU A 50 -10.61 9.77 6.33
CA LEU A 50 -9.63 8.69 6.48
C LEU A 50 -8.67 8.61 5.28
N ASP A 51 -9.12 8.95 4.07
CA ASP A 51 -8.30 8.96 2.86
C ASP A 51 -8.92 9.83 1.74
N LEU A 52 -8.18 10.85 1.27
CA LEU A 52 -8.65 11.81 0.27
C LEU A 52 -8.53 11.29 -1.18
N ASP A 53 -7.62 10.34 -1.45
CA ASP A 53 -7.34 9.88 -2.81
C ASP A 53 -8.45 8.96 -3.37
N ILE A 54 -9.27 8.37 -2.49
CA ILE A 54 -10.39 7.46 -2.85
C ILE A 54 -11.62 8.24 -3.33
N ALA A 55 -11.73 9.54 -3.04
CA ALA A 55 -12.98 10.28 -3.18
C ALA A 55 -13.43 10.56 -4.63
N GLY A 56 -12.52 10.55 -5.62
CA GLY A 56 -12.81 11.01 -6.98
C GLY A 56 -13.98 10.30 -7.67
N GLU A 57 -14.01 8.97 -7.62
CA GLU A 57 -15.06 8.15 -8.26
C GLU A 57 -16.39 8.23 -7.49
N PHE A 58 -16.31 8.37 -6.17
CA PHE A 58 -17.47 8.47 -5.29
C PHE A 58 -18.17 9.82 -5.42
N LEU A 59 -17.42 10.90 -5.64
CA LEU A 59 -17.99 12.24 -5.85
C LEU A 59 -18.86 12.31 -7.10
N VAL A 60 -18.52 11.57 -8.16
CA VAL A 60 -19.34 11.50 -9.38
C VAL A 60 -20.72 10.90 -9.05
N ILE A 61 -20.75 9.79 -8.32
CA ILE A 61 -22.00 9.14 -7.92
C ILE A 61 -22.77 9.99 -6.90
N ALA A 62 -22.09 10.65 -5.96
CA ALA A 62 -22.71 11.61 -5.04
C ALA A 62 -23.45 12.72 -5.81
N ALA A 63 -22.79 13.33 -6.79
CA ALA A 63 -23.39 14.37 -7.62
C ALA A 63 -24.59 13.84 -8.42
N SER A 64 -24.49 12.64 -9.00
CA SER A 64 -25.62 11.98 -9.68
C SER A 64 -26.80 11.75 -8.74
N LEU A 65 -26.58 11.25 -7.53
CA LEU A 65 -27.66 11.02 -6.55
C LEU A 65 -28.35 12.32 -6.13
N VAL A 66 -27.58 13.38 -5.88
CA VAL A 66 -28.13 14.71 -5.55
C VAL A 66 -28.93 15.27 -6.73
N HIS A 67 -28.45 15.11 -7.96
CA HIS A 67 -29.18 15.52 -9.16
C HIS A 67 -30.52 14.80 -9.31
N ILE A 68 -30.52 13.47 -9.16
CA ILE A 68 -31.74 12.66 -9.20
C ILE A 68 -32.69 13.09 -8.08
N LYS A 69 -32.18 13.27 -6.84
CA LYS A 69 -32.98 13.76 -5.69
C LYS A 69 -33.64 15.09 -6.01
N SER A 70 -32.90 16.04 -6.58
CA SER A 70 -33.43 17.35 -6.96
C SER A 70 -34.54 17.24 -8.01
N LYS A 71 -34.31 16.47 -9.09
CA LYS A 71 -35.29 16.29 -10.17
C LYS A 71 -36.58 15.61 -9.68
N MET A 72 -36.47 14.67 -8.75
CA MET A 72 -37.64 13.99 -8.17
C MET A 72 -38.45 14.84 -7.18
N LEU A 73 -37.82 15.81 -6.52
CA LEU A 73 -38.47 16.67 -5.53
C LEU A 73 -39.06 17.96 -6.12
N LEU A 74 -38.57 18.39 -7.28
CA LEU A 74 -39.02 19.62 -7.92
C LEU A 74 -40.44 19.48 -8.51
N PRO A 75 -41.27 20.55 -8.45
CA PRO A 75 -42.54 20.58 -9.16
C PRO A 75 -42.33 20.40 -10.66
N ARG A 76 -43.20 19.62 -11.30
CA ARG A 76 -43.13 19.35 -12.73
C ARG A 76 -43.49 20.61 -13.54
N ASP A 77 -42.87 20.77 -14.69
CA ASP A 77 -43.26 21.82 -15.63
C ASP A 77 -44.61 21.44 -16.25
N PRO A 78 -45.66 22.28 -16.14
CA PRO A 78 -46.97 21.99 -16.70
C PRO A 78 -47.00 21.87 -18.23
N GLN A 79 -45.89 22.16 -18.92
CA GLN A 79 -45.76 22.04 -20.39
C GLN A 79 -45.17 20.70 -20.86
N GLU A 80 -44.65 19.86 -19.97
CA GLU A 80 -44.11 18.54 -20.34
C GLU A 80 -45.24 17.50 -20.43
N GLU A 81 -45.35 16.79 -21.56
CA GLU A 81 -46.31 15.69 -21.74
C GLU A 81 -45.91 14.49 -20.85
N GLU A 82 -46.86 13.92 -20.11
CA GLU A 82 -46.61 12.83 -19.14
C GLU A 82 -46.00 11.55 -19.77
N GLU A 83 -46.13 11.35 -21.08
CA GLU A 83 -45.64 10.16 -21.79
C GLU A 83 -44.15 10.21 -22.15
N GLU A 84 -43.49 11.38 -22.14
CA GLU A 84 -42.06 11.52 -22.49
C GLU A 84 -41.11 11.44 -21.28
N ILE A 85 -41.64 11.36 -20.05
CA ILE A 85 -40.82 11.51 -18.84
C ILE A 85 -40.33 10.14 -18.36
N GLU A 86 -39.10 9.80 -18.77
CA GLU A 86 -38.36 8.66 -18.24
C GLU A 86 -38.05 8.85 -16.74
N ASP A 87 -38.18 7.78 -15.94
CA ASP A 87 -37.83 7.83 -14.51
C ASP A 87 -36.36 8.25 -14.38
N PRO A 88 -36.02 9.34 -13.67
CA PRO A 88 -34.64 9.81 -13.55
C PRO A 88 -33.70 8.81 -12.86
N ARG A 89 -34.26 7.75 -12.25
CA ARG A 89 -33.51 6.66 -11.61
C ARG A 89 -33.10 5.55 -12.59
N THR A 90 -33.69 5.48 -13.78
CA THR A 90 -33.54 4.34 -14.72
C THR A 90 -32.08 3.98 -14.96
N ASP A 91 -31.26 4.94 -15.40
CA ASP A 91 -29.82 4.75 -15.65
C ASP A 91 -29.07 4.18 -14.43
N LEU A 92 -29.42 4.63 -13.23
CA LEU A 92 -28.77 4.17 -12.00
C LEU A 92 -29.17 2.72 -11.69
N VAL A 93 -30.45 2.40 -11.84
CA VAL A 93 -30.98 1.04 -11.62
C VAL A 93 -30.32 0.06 -12.59
N GLU A 94 -30.20 0.40 -13.87
CA GLU A 94 -29.55 -0.44 -14.87
C GLU A 94 -28.10 -0.74 -14.51
N LYS A 95 -27.32 0.29 -14.16
CA LYS A 95 -25.92 0.13 -13.72
C LYS A 95 -25.79 -0.75 -12.48
N LEU A 96 -26.69 -0.60 -11.51
CA LEU A 96 -26.69 -1.42 -10.29
C LEU A 96 -27.03 -2.88 -10.59
N LEU A 97 -27.97 -3.14 -11.49
CA LEU A 97 -28.34 -4.50 -11.93
C LEU A 97 -27.19 -5.17 -12.68
N GLU A 98 -26.55 -4.44 -13.59
CA GLU A 98 -25.40 -4.94 -14.33
C GLU A 98 -24.24 -5.29 -13.39
N TYR A 99 -23.87 -4.36 -12.50
CA TYR A 99 -22.83 -4.60 -11.51
C TYR A 99 -23.17 -5.80 -10.60
N LYS A 100 -24.42 -5.88 -10.12
CA LYS A 100 -24.88 -7.01 -9.29
C LYS A 100 -24.67 -8.35 -10.01
N ARG A 101 -25.03 -8.43 -11.29
CA ARG A 101 -24.84 -9.63 -12.11
C ARG A 101 -23.36 -10.02 -12.20
N PHE A 102 -22.47 -9.08 -12.46
CA PHE A 102 -21.03 -9.37 -12.52
C PHE A 102 -20.46 -9.77 -11.15
N LYS A 103 -20.94 -9.15 -10.07
CA LYS A 103 -20.55 -9.52 -8.71
C LYS A 103 -20.93 -10.96 -8.37
N GLU A 104 -22.13 -11.40 -8.72
CA GLU A 104 -22.58 -12.78 -8.52
C GLU A 104 -21.74 -13.79 -9.33
N VAL A 105 -21.43 -13.46 -10.58
CA VAL A 105 -20.55 -14.30 -11.42
C VAL A 105 -19.13 -14.37 -10.86
N ALA A 106 -18.59 -13.24 -10.37
CA ALA A 106 -17.28 -13.19 -9.74
C ALA A 106 -17.23 -14.07 -8.47
N GLU A 107 -18.29 -14.08 -7.67
CA GLU A 107 -18.40 -14.96 -6.48
C GLU A 107 -18.45 -16.44 -6.86
N ASP A 108 -19.17 -16.82 -7.93
CA ASP A 108 -19.17 -18.21 -8.45
C ASP A 108 -17.77 -18.61 -8.96
N LEU A 109 -17.12 -17.74 -9.73
CA LEU A 109 -15.75 -17.97 -10.22
C LEU A 109 -14.75 -18.11 -9.08
N ARG A 110 -14.84 -17.27 -8.05
CA ARG A 110 -14.00 -17.35 -6.85
C ARG A 110 -14.20 -18.67 -6.12
N SER A 111 -15.44 -19.15 -6.02
CA SER A 111 -15.75 -20.44 -5.39
C SER A 111 -15.13 -21.60 -6.18
N ARG A 112 -15.18 -21.54 -7.51
CA ARG A 112 -14.54 -22.54 -8.40
C ARG A 112 -13.02 -22.49 -8.32
N GLU A 113 -12.44 -21.29 -8.24
CA GLU A 113 -11.00 -21.12 -8.04
C GLU A 113 -10.54 -21.76 -6.73
N GLN A 114 -11.24 -21.48 -5.63
CA GLN A 114 -10.95 -22.08 -4.32
C GLN A 114 -11.01 -23.61 -4.38
N PHE A 115 -12.05 -24.17 -5.03
CA PHE A 115 -12.14 -25.61 -5.25
C PHE A 115 -10.95 -26.13 -6.05
N LYS A 116 -10.58 -25.46 -7.14
CA LYS A 116 -9.44 -25.86 -7.98
C LYS A 116 -8.10 -25.82 -7.23
N GLN A 117 -7.92 -24.88 -6.31
CA GLN A 117 -6.72 -24.81 -5.45
C GLN A 117 -6.57 -26.03 -4.53
N THR A 118 -7.65 -26.77 -4.24
CA THR A 118 -7.58 -28.04 -3.48
C THR A 118 -7.14 -29.24 -4.32
N LEU A 119 -7.11 -29.10 -5.66
CA LEU A 119 -6.72 -30.16 -6.58
C LEU A 119 -5.22 -30.07 -6.88
N PHE A 120 -4.47 -31.10 -6.48
CA PHE A 120 -3.06 -31.23 -6.79
C PHE A 120 -2.88 -32.04 -8.08
N THR A 121 -2.31 -31.43 -9.11
CA THR A 121 -1.96 -32.13 -10.35
C THR A 121 -0.53 -32.68 -10.28
N ARG A 122 -0.31 -33.87 -10.86
CA ARG A 122 1.04 -34.41 -11.03
C ARG A 122 1.75 -33.63 -12.13
N LYS A 123 2.98 -33.17 -11.88
CA LYS A 123 3.82 -32.59 -12.94
C LYS A 123 3.99 -33.61 -14.08
N PRO A 124 3.85 -33.21 -15.36
CA PRO A 124 4.03 -34.13 -16.47
C PRO A 124 5.42 -34.76 -16.39
N GLU A 125 5.48 -36.09 -16.61
CA GLU A 125 6.76 -36.77 -16.75
C GLU A 125 7.47 -36.19 -17.97
N ILE A 126 8.63 -35.57 -17.74
CA ILE A 126 9.53 -35.16 -18.81
C ILE A 126 10.12 -36.46 -19.37
N LYS A 127 9.50 -37.00 -20.42
CA LYS A 127 10.10 -38.09 -21.19
C LYS A 127 11.38 -37.53 -21.83
N GLU A 128 12.45 -38.33 -21.84
CA GLU A 128 13.67 -37.98 -22.56
C GLU A 128 13.31 -37.60 -24.00
N LYS A 129 13.75 -36.42 -24.42
CA LYS A 129 13.40 -35.81 -25.70
C LYS A 129 13.85 -36.72 -26.84
N ASP A 130 12.92 -37.04 -27.73
CA ASP A 130 13.24 -37.71 -29.00
C ASP A 130 14.13 -36.76 -29.82
N PRO A 131 15.30 -37.19 -30.35
CA PRO A 131 16.20 -36.32 -31.13
C PRO A 131 15.56 -35.67 -32.36
N ASN A 132 14.38 -36.14 -32.78
CA ASN A 132 13.58 -35.63 -33.89
C ASN A 132 12.48 -34.63 -33.45
N GLU A 133 12.69 -33.85 -32.39
CA GLU A 133 11.72 -32.83 -31.94
C GLU A 133 11.32 -31.86 -33.06
N VAL A 134 10.05 -31.95 -33.47
CA VAL A 134 9.40 -30.98 -34.36
C VAL A 134 9.07 -29.75 -33.52
N TYR A 135 9.70 -28.61 -33.82
CA TYR A 135 9.34 -27.32 -33.23
C TYR A 135 8.01 -26.86 -33.83
N PHE A 136 7.03 -26.61 -32.97
CA PHE A 136 5.79 -25.96 -33.37
C PHE A 136 5.95 -24.44 -33.22
N GLU A 137 5.47 -23.67 -34.20
CA GLU A 137 5.32 -22.23 -34.04
C GLU A 137 4.25 -21.97 -32.98
N THR A 138 4.66 -21.39 -31.85
CA THR A 138 3.74 -21.03 -30.76
C THR A 138 3.09 -19.68 -31.05
N SER A 139 1.83 -19.52 -30.64
CA SER A 139 1.15 -18.22 -30.71
C SER A 139 1.64 -17.29 -29.60
N LEU A 140 1.61 -15.97 -29.84
CA LEU A 140 1.84 -14.97 -28.79
C LEU A 140 0.94 -15.20 -27.57
N PHE A 141 -0.29 -15.69 -27.79
CA PHE A 141 -1.22 -15.99 -26.70
C PHE A 141 -0.77 -17.16 -25.82
N GLU A 142 -0.12 -18.17 -26.40
CA GLU A 142 0.44 -19.31 -25.66
C GLU A 142 1.66 -18.87 -24.85
N LEU A 143 2.51 -18.00 -25.43
CA LEU A 143 3.64 -17.41 -24.70
C LEU A 143 3.16 -16.57 -23.51
N ILE A 144 2.15 -15.71 -23.70
CA ILE A 144 1.55 -14.92 -22.62
C ILE A 144 0.93 -15.83 -21.55
N SER A 145 0.26 -16.91 -21.95
CA SER A 145 -0.35 -17.86 -21.02
C SER A 145 0.70 -18.63 -20.20
N ALA A 146 1.77 -19.08 -20.85
CA ALA A 146 2.90 -19.74 -20.19
C ALA A 146 3.60 -18.79 -19.21
N PHE A 147 3.79 -17.53 -19.61
CA PHE A 147 4.37 -16.49 -18.75
C PHE A 147 3.46 -16.15 -17.56
N SER A 148 2.14 -16.01 -17.77
CA SER A 148 1.18 -15.78 -16.69
C SER A 148 1.14 -16.94 -15.69
N ASN A 149 1.23 -18.20 -16.17
CA ASN A 149 1.31 -19.36 -15.29
C ASN A 149 2.63 -19.38 -14.50
N ALA A 150 3.76 -19.09 -15.16
CA ALA A 150 5.04 -18.97 -14.47
C ALA A 150 5.01 -17.88 -13.39
N LEU A 151 4.38 -16.72 -13.65
CA LEU A 151 4.19 -15.66 -12.66
C LEU A 151 3.32 -16.07 -11.47
N LYS A 152 2.33 -16.95 -11.66
CA LYS A 152 1.49 -17.47 -10.56
C LYS A 152 2.23 -18.42 -9.64
N ASP A 153 3.21 -19.15 -10.19
CA ASP A 153 4.04 -20.10 -9.46
C ASP A 153 5.23 -19.43 -8.74
N ILE A 154 5.50 -18.15 -9.02
CA ILE A 154 6.42 -17.35 -8.21
C ILE A 154 5.78 -17.23 -6.83
N PRO A 155 6.48 -17.64 -5.74
CA PRO A 155 5.99 -17.38 -4.40
C PRO A 155 5.72 -15.88 -4.32
N LYS A 156 4.50 -15.51 -3.92
CA LYS A 156 4.22 -14.16 -3.46
C LYS A 156 5.02 -13.98 -2.18
N ASP A 157 6.33 -13.81 -2.32
CA ASP A 157 7.07 -13.05 -1.34
C ASP A 157 6.27 -11.76 -1.26
N VAL A 158 5.73 -11.54 -0.07
CA VAL A 158 5.19 -10.25 0.30
C VAL A 158 6.38 -9.33 0.08
N PHE A 159 6.42 -8.71 -1.10
CA PHE A 159 7.07 -7.44 -1.24
C PHE A 159 6.30 -6.58 -0.24
N TYR A 160 6.77 -6.58 1.02
CA TYR A 160 6.93 -5.31 1.67
C TYR A 160 7.58 -4.48 0.58
N GLU A 161 6.88 -3.44 0.18
CA GLU A 161 7.56 -2.28 -0.36
C GLU A 161 8.57 -1.93 0.72
N VAL A 162 9.73 -2.58 0.67
CA VAL A 162 10.94 -2.07 1.24
C VAL A 162 11.14 -0.88 0.33
N ILE A 163 10.50 0.23 0.69
CA ILE A 163 11.07 1.54 0.57
C ILE A 163 12.53 1.26 0.89
N LYS A 164 13.38 1.21 -0.13
CA LYS A 164 14.81 1.01 0.09
C LYS A 164 15.13 2.01 1.19
N ASP A 165 15.50 1.52 2.37
CA ASP A 165 16.01 2.39 3.40
C ASP A 165 17.18 3.08 2.70
N GLU A 166 16.99 4.33 2.27
CA GLU A 166 18.05 5.12 1.64
C GLU A 166 19.23 5.32 2.61
N PHE A 167 19.04 4.91 3.87
CA PHE A 167 19.96 5.02 4.99
C PHE A 167 19.97 3.70 5.78
N THR A 168 20.98 2.86 5.55
CA THR A 168 21.20 1.69 6.40
C THR A 168 21.91 2.08 7.70
N VAL A 169 21.68 1.31 8.77
CA VAL A 169 22.38 1.52 10.06
C VAL A 169 23.89 1.35 9.87
N ASP A 170 24.33 0.39 9.06
CA ASP A 170 25.74 0.13 8.77
C ASP A 170 26.44 1.31 8.08
N GLU A 171 25.80 1.93 7.09
CA GLU A 171 26.32 3.15 6.45
C GLU A 171 26.48 4.30 7.45
N LYS A 172 25.50 4.49 8.35
CA LYS A 172 25.58 5.52 9.39
C LYS A 172 26.65 5.24 10.43
N ILE A 173 26.88 3.98 10.78
CA ILE A 173 28.01 3.58 11.62
C ILE A 173 29.34 4.03 10.98
N HIS A 174 29.53 3.76 9.69
CA HIS A 174 30.73 4.18 8.96
C HIS A 174 30.89 5.70 8.89
N ASP A 175 29.81 6.44 8.60
CA ASP A 175 29.82 7.90 8.53
C ASP A 175 30.20 8.56 9.87
N ILE A 176 29.65 8.04 10.98
CA ILE A 176 29.93 8.52 12.33
C ILE A 176 31.40 8.25 12.70
N LEU A 177 31.88 7.03 12.47
CA LEU A 177 33.28 6.67 12.76
C LEU A 177 34.26 7.50 11.93
N HIS A 178 34.01 7.68 10.64
CA HIS A 178 34.84 8.52 9.77
C HIS A 178 34.82 10.00 10.19
N SER A 179 33.68 10.49 10.66
CA SER A 179 33.58 11.85 11.22
C SER A 179 34.35 11.97 12.54
N LEU A 180 34.35 10.94 13.38
CA LEU A 180 35.14 10.87 14.62
C LEU A 180 36.66 10.75 14.38
N PHE A 181 37.07 10.18 13.24
CA PHE A 181 38.47 10.20 12.82
C PHE A 181 38.95 11.61 12.46
N LYS A 182 38.08 12.45 11.89
CA LYS A 182 38.42 13.83 11.52
C LYS A 182 38.27 14.81 12.68
N LYS A 183 37.31 14.58 13.57
CA LYS A 183 37.03 15.39 14.76
C LYS A 183 36.96 14.47 15.98
N SER A 184 37.82 14.68 16.99
CA SER A 184 37.85 13.84 18.20
C SER A 184 36.54 13.85 19.01
N LYS A 185 35.69 14.86 18.80
CA LYS A 185 34.36 14.97 19.41
C LYS A 185 33.33 15.43 18.39
N LEU A 186 32.14 14.85 18.45
CA LEU A 186 30.97 15.26 17.66
C LEU A 186 29.81 15.61 18.57
N LYS A 187 29.03 16.61 18.18
CA LYS A 187 27.78 16.94 18.87
C LYS A 187 26.63 16.16 18.24
N LEU A 188 25.72 15.64 19.05
CA LEU A 188 24.55 14.89 18.56
C LEU A 188 23.63 15.78 17.70
N SER A 189 23.46 17.03 18.10
CA SER A 189 22.74 18.07 17.35
C SER A 189 23.25 18.21 15.91
N GLU A 190 24.56 18.31 15.71
CA GLU A 190 25.20 18.41 14.39
C GLU A 190 24.95 17.18 13.50
N LEU A 191 24.74 16.00 14.09
CA LEU A 191 24.43 14.79 13.34
C LEU A 191 22.98 14.79 12.86
N PHE A 192 22.06 15.30 13.68
CA PHE A 192 20.64 15.42 13.32
C PHE A 192 20.36 16.58 12.37
N GLU A 193 21.09 17.70 12.47
CA GLU A 193 20.96 18.82 11.51
C GLU A 193 21.37 18.44 10.08
N LYS A 194 22.23 17.43 9.92
CA LYS A 194 22.64 16.91 8.62
C LYS A 194 21.64 15.91 8.01
N ALA A 195 20.70 15.42 8.82
CA ALA A 195 19.70 14.47 8.35
C ALA A 195 18.68 15.18 7.46
N LYS A 196 18.42 14.61 6.27
CA LYS A 196 17.47 15.16 5.30
C LYS A 196 16.03 14.79 5.66
N ASN A 197 15.82 13.59 6.19
CA ASN A 197 14.51 13.01 6.48
C ASN A 197 14.47 12.36 7.88
N ASN A 198 13.27 12.16 8.42
CA ASN A 198 13.06 11.50 9.73
C ASN A 198 13.63 10.07 9.78
N LEU A 199 13.60 9.33 8.67
CA LEU A 199 14.18 7.99 8.58
C LEU A 199 15.71 8.00 8.77
N GLU A 200 16.40 8.99 8.19
CA GLU A 200 17.86 9.16 8.35
C GLU A 200 18.22 9.49 9.81
N MET A 201 17.38 10.28 10.48
CA MET A 201 17.53 10.62 11.89
C MET A 201 17.38 9.38 12.78
N ILE A 202 16.39 8.53 12.51
CA ILE A 202 16.17 7.27 13.22
C ILE A 202 17.33 6.30 12.97
N ALA A 203 17.77 6.13 11.72
CA ALA A 203 18.90 5.26 11.37
C ALA A 203 20.21 5.71 12.03
N THR A 204 20.45 7.02 12.07
CA THR A 204 21.62 7.63 12.74
C THR A 204 21.57 7.42 14.25
N PHE A 205 20.39 7.56 14.87
CA PHE A 205 20.22 7.28 16.29
C PHE A 205 20.45 5.80 16.62
N LEU A 206 19.92 4.89 15.81
CA LEU A 206 20.16 3.45 15.94
C LEU A 206 21.64 3.09 15.78
N ALA A 207 22.34 3.72 14.82
CA ALA A 207 23.77 3.55 14.63
C ALA A 207 24.58 3.98 15.86
N ILE A 208 24.20 5.09 16.50
CA ILE A 208 24.84 5.55 17.75
C ILE A 208 24.59 4.54 18.88
N LEU A 209 23.35 4.04 19.03
CA LEU A 209 23.04 3.03 20.05
C LEU A 209 23.82 1.74 19.83
N GLU A 210 23.97 1.29 18.58
CA GLU A 210 24.77 0.11 18.25
C GLU A 210 26.25 0.34 18.56
N LEU A 211 26.81 1.51 18.21
CA LEU A 211 28.18 1.90 18.54
C LEU A 211 28.45 1.95 20.06
N ILE A 212 27.48 2.40 20.86
CA ILE A 212 27.56 2.34 22.34
C ILE A 212 27.55 0.88 22.82
N LYS A 213 26.66 0.07 22.25
CA LYS A 213 26.49 -1.34 22.63
C LYS A 213 27.75 -2.16 22.35
N ILE A 214 28.43 -1.92 21.24
CA ILE A 214 29.73 -2.54 20.92
C ILE A 214 30.93 -1.82 21.58
N LYS A 215 30.67 -0.76 22.37
CA LYS A 215 31.64 0.04 23.13
C LYS A 215 32.69 0.77 22.27
N GLU A 216 32.38 1.08 21.01
CA GLU A 216 33.27 1.87 20.13
C GLU A 216 33.24 3.38 20.44
N VAL A 217 32.12 3.87 20.99
CA VAL A 217 31.95 5.29 21.36
C VAL A 217 31.43 5.45 22.79
N LYS A 218 31.79 6.58 23.40
CA LYS A 218 31.31 7.07 24.69
C LYS A 218 30.49 8.34 24.47
N ILE A 219 29.41 8.46 25.23
CA ILE A 219 28.57 9.65 25.25
C ILE A 219 28.82 10.42 26.54
N MET A 220 29.03 11.72 26.42
CA MET A 220 29.27 12.64 27.53
C MET A 220 28.29 13.81 27.47
N GLN A 221 27.75 14.19 28.63
CA GLN A 221 26.89 15.35 28.79
C GLN A 221 27.36 16.12 30.02
N LYS A 222 27.52 17.45 29.92
CA LYS A 222 28.10 18.28 31.00
C LYS A 222 27.10 18.59 32.11
N ALA A 223 25.82 18.78 31.78
CA ALA A 223 24.73 19.00 32.71
C ALA A 223 23.43 18.37 32.18
N LEU A 224 22.41 18.23 33.04
CA LEU A 224 21.10 17.74 32.62
C LEU A 224 20.54 18.64 31.50
N PHE A 225 20.11 18.03 30.40
CA PHE A 225 19.59 18.69 29.20
C PHE A 225 20.60 19.54 28.42
N ASP A 226 21.89 19.41 28.71
CA ASP A 226 22.96 20.05 27.93
C ASP A 226 23.28 19.26 26.66
N GLU A 227 24.11 19.82 25.78
CA GLU A 227 24.46 19.19 24.51
C GLU A 227 25.18 17.85 24.70
N ILE A 228 24.76 16.85 23.93
CA ILE A 228 25.30 15.50 23.99
C ILE A 228 26.53 15.41 23.07
N GLU A 229 27.70 15.18 23.66
CA GLU A 229 28.97 14.97 22.95
C GLU A 229 29.26 13.47 22.79
N ILE A 230 29.56 13.05 21.56
CA ILE A 230 29.96 11.69 21.18
C ILE A 230 31.47 11.70 20.98
N MET A 231 32.16 10.75 21.62
CA MET A 231 33.60 10.58 21.56
C MET A 231 33.95 9.13 21.30
N ARG A 232 35.10 8.87 20.67
CA ARG A 232 35.58 7.49 20.53
C ARG A 232 35.99 6.92 21.89
N ASN A 233 35.74 5.64 22.09
CA ASN A 233 36.22 4.94 23.26
C ASN A 233 37.67 4.49 23.06
N GLU A 234 38.60 5.15 23.74
CA GLU A 234 40.04 4.81 23.68
C GLU A 234 40.37 3.44 24.30
N ASP A 235 39.47 2.88 25.12
CA ASP A 235 39.68 1.58 25.77
C ASP A 235 39.42 0.38 24.82
N ASN A 236 38.86 0.62 23.63
CA ASN A 236 38.52 -0.42 22.63
C ASN A 236 39.37 -0.33 21.35
N ILE A 237 40.50 0.37 21.39
CA ILE A 237 41.41 0.47 20.24
C ILE A 237 42.02 -0.92 19.98
N ILE A 238 41.55 -1.61 18.94
CA ILE A 238 42.38 -2.61 18.26
C ILE A 238 43.62 -1.86 17.78
N PRO A 239 44.84 -2.21 18.24
CA PRO A 239 46.03 -1.52 17.80
C PRO A 239 46.19 -1.77 16.30
N VAL A 240 46.12 -0.71 15.50
CA VAL A 240 46.66 -0.75 14.15
C VAL A 240 48.15 -0.96 14.32
N SER A 241 48.59 -2.18 14.00
CA SER A 241 49.98 -2.61 14.00
C SER A 241 50.90 -1.54 13.40
N SER A 242 51.66 -0.87 14.25
CA SER A 242 52.89 -0.19 13.86
C SER A 242 53.96 -1.25 13.61
N ALA A 243 53.82 -1.99 12.51
CA ALA A 243 54.85 -2.88 11.99
C ALA A 243 54.97 -2.69 10.48
N GLN A 244 55.51 -1.53 10.08
CA GLN A 244 56.09 -1.26 8.77
C GLN A 244 56.72 0.14 8.77
N ALA A 245 57.77 0.33 9.57
CA ALA A 245 58.66 1.49 9.49
C ALA A 245 60.00 1.19 10.18
N GLN A 246 60.68 0.10 9.81
CA GLN A 246 62.07 -0.15 10.19
C GLN A 246 62.66 -1.32 9.36
N GLU A 247 62.67 -1.18 8.04
CA GLU A 247 63.51 -2.01 7.16
C GLU A 247 63.77 -1.26 5.85
N LEU A 248 64.46 -0.12 5.97
CA LEU A 248 65.07 0.63 4.86
C LEU A 248 66.13 1.56 5.46
N ASP A 249 67.03 1.00 6.26
CA ASP A 249 68.36 1.55 6.47
C ASP A 249 69.30 0.47 7.03
N ARG A 250 69.76 -0.42 6.14
CA ARG A 250 71.01 -1.18 6.24
C ARG A 250 71.40 -1.74 4.88
#